data_AF-A0A8J6MNV2-F1
#
_entry.id   AF-A0A8J6MNV2-F1
#
_cell.length_a   1.000
_cell.length_b   1.000
_cell.length_c   1.000
_cell.angle_alpha   90.00
_cell.angle_beta   90.00
_cell.angle_gamma   90.00
#
_symmetry.space_group_name_H-M   'P 1'
#
loop_
_entity.id
_entity.type
_entity.pdbx_description
1 polymer ?
#
loop_
_entity_poly.entity_id
_entity_poly.type
_entity_poly.pdbx_seq_one_letter_code
_entity_poly.pdbx_strand_id
1 'polypeptide(L)'
;MKSEIVLICLGTSFITNACSQSDFPVLDGNGTDGVAAFRLPNPDPEGDGITKYSVFVRPVGKPGGKISINTCATDPVTGEQICSLETSVSTRTKGKSTFTNVSNELLSISADINGDGKVESVSLFDDRLQNYLWNVDNNGLRVLQMRFIEVPTTLNP
;
A
#
# COMPACT_ATOMS: atom_id res chain seq x y z
N MET A 1 2.87 -18.02 -3.77
CA MET A 1 3.48 -18.00 -2.42
C MET A 1 2.60 -17.13 -1.49
N LYS A 2 2.68 -17.28 -0.15
CA LYS A 2 1.95 -16.41 0.80
C LYS A 2 2.96 -15.74 1.72
N SER A 3 3.15 -14.44 1.56
CA SER A 3 4.01 -13.64 2.44
C SER A 3 3.14 -12.92 3.47
N GLU A 4 3.41 -13.11 4.76
CA GLU A 4 2.71 -12.46 5.86
C GLU A 4 3.65 -11.48 6.54
N ILE A 5 3.26 -10.21 6.54
CA ILE A 5 4.04 -9.10 7.08
C ILE A 5 3.25 -8.49 8.23
N VAL A 6 3.92 -8.23 9.33
CA VAL A 6 3.33 -7.58 10.51
C VAL A 6 3.84 -6.15 10.55
N LEU A 7 2.96 -5.18 10.33
CA LEU A 7 3.28 -3.78 10.53
C LEU A 7 2.89 -3.37 11.96
N ILE A 8 3.86 -2.85 12.70
CA ILE A 8 3.70 -2.20 13.99
C ILE A 8 3.89 -0.69 13.75
N CYS A 9 3.13 -0.13 12.81
CA CYS A 9 3.36 1.21 12.28
C CYS A 9 3.34 2.29 13.36
N LEU A 10 4.44 3.05 13.47
CA LEU A 10 4.48 4.39 14.03
C LEU A 10 5.03 5.39 12.98
N GLY A 11 4.60 5.33 11.71
CA GLY A 11 5.04 6.31 10.70
C GLY A 11 4.96 5.82 9.24
N THR A 12 5.67 6.51 8.35
CA THR A 12 5.68 6.31 6.88
C THR A 12 6.33 4.98 6.49
N SER A 13 5.79 4.30 5.47
CA SER A 13 6.41 3.10 4.90
C SER A 13 6.91 3.35 3.48
N PHE A 14 8.21 3.18 3.23
CA PHE A 14 8.78 3.31 1.89
C PHE A 14 8.58 2.04 1.07
N ILE A 15 8.27 2.22 -0.21
CA ILE A 15 8.04 1.13 -1.15
C ILE A 15 9.03 1.27 -2.29
N THR A 16 9.81 0.22 -2.51
CA THR A 16 10.81 0.18 -3.59
C THR A 16 10.53 -0.98 -4.52
N ASN A 17 10.85 -0.83 -5.81
CA ASN A 17 10.58 -1.87 -6.79
C ASN A 17 11.55 -3.06 -6.65
N ALA A 18 11.01 -4.28 -6.62
CA ALA A 18 11.77 -5.52 -6.62
C ALA A 18 12.21 -5.89 -8.04
N CYS A 19 13.51 -6.12 -8.23
CA CYS A 19 14.06 -6.53 -9.53
C CYS A 19 13.73 -8.00 -9.86
N SER A 20 13.34 -8.82 -8.87
CA SER A 20 12.84 -10.19 -9.05
C SER A 20 11.34 -10.26 -8.75
N GLN A 21 10.56 -10.90 -9.64
CA GLN A 21 9.09 -10.97 -9.56
C GLN A 21 8.56 -11.87 -8.42
N SER A 22 9.40 -12.73 -7.82
CA SER A 22 8.95 -13.78 -6.88
C SER A 22 9.26 -13.52 -5.41
N ASP A 23 9.90 -12.40 -5.07
CA ASP A 23 10.32 -12.12 -3.70
C ASP A 23 9.61 -10.87 -3.18
N PHE A 24 9.00 -10.98 -2.00
CA PHE A 24 8.48 -9.85 -1.22
C PHE A 24 9.42 -9.59 -0.03
N PRO A 25 10.69 -9.16 -0.25
CA PRO A 25 11.61 -8.99 0.85
C PRO A 25 11.16 -7.80 1.70
N VAL A 26 11.00 -8.07 3.00
CA VAL A 26 10.86 -7.04 4.02
C VAL A 26 12.26 -6.49 4.26
N LEU A 27 12.52 -5.26 3.79
CA LEU A 27 13.82 -4.61 3.94
C LEU A 27 13.97 -4.05 5.35
N ASP A 28 12.89 -3.52 5.89
CA ASP A 28 12.81 -3.08 7.27
C ASP A 28 11.43 -3.41 7.83
N GLY A 29 11.44 -4.35 8.78
CA GLY A 29 10.24 -4.89 9.38
C GLY A 29 9.80 -4.05 10.57
N ASN A 30 8.48 -3.89 10.67
CA ASN A 30 7.76 -3.47 11.88
C ASN A 30 7.63 -1.96 12.10
N GLY A 31 8.42 -1.07 11.49
CA GLY A 31 8.19 0.38 11.57
C GLY A 31 8.23 0.96 12.99
N THR A 32 8.96 0.31 13.90
CA THR A 32 9.01 0.65 15.33
C THR A 32 9.84 1.89 15.63
N ASP A 33 10.71 2.29 14.71
CA ASP A 33 11.51 3.52 14.71
C ASP A 33 10.90 4.62 13.84
N GLY A 34 9.70 4.39 13.31
CA GLY A 34 8.95 5.35 12.50
C GLY A 34 9.02 5.11 10.99
N VAL A 35 9.81 4.12 10.52
CA VAL A 35 9.92 3.79 9.10
C VAL A 35 9.81 2.29 8.88
N ALA A 36 8.96 1.86 7.95
CA ALA A 36 9.04 0.49 7.41
C ALA A 36 9.46 0.55 5.94
N ALA A 37 10.18 -0.46 5.46
CA ALA A 37 10.63 -0.49 4.07
C ALA A 37 10.33 -1.84 3.43
N PHE A 38 9.67 -1.79 2.28
CA PHE A 38 9.28 -2.97 1.52
C PHE A 38 9.86 -2.92 0.12
N ARG A 39 10.25 -4.08 -0.40
CA ARG A 39 10.48 -4.26 -1.83
C ARG A 39 9.33 -5.06 -2.40
N LEU A 40 8.60 -4.48 -3.34
CA LEU A 40 7.45 -5.13 -3.98
C LEU A 40 7.71 -5.23 -5.49
N PRO A 41 7.33 -6.35 -6.15
CA PRO A 41 7.35 -6.40 -7.60
C PRO A 41 6.28 -5.46 -8.17
N ASN A 42 6.45 -5.05 -9.43
CA ASN A 42 5.41 -4.31 -10.15
C ASN A 42 4.10 -5.11 -10.11
N PRO A 43 3.02 -4.59 -9.47
CA PRO A 43 1.77 -5.32 -9.39
C PRO A 43 1.11 -5.45 -10.75
N ASP A 44 1.24 -4.48 -11.65
CA ASP A 44 0.64 -4.51 -12.98
C ASP A 44 1.71 -4.16 -14.05
N PRO A 45 2.55 -5.13 -14.43
CA PRO A 45 3.57 -4.93 -15.44
C PRO A 45 3.02 -4.81 -16.87
N GLU A 46 1.76 -5.17 -17.09
CA GLU A 46 1.10 -5.13 -18.40
C GLU A 46 0.30 -3.83 -18.60
N GLY A 47 0.01 -3.10 -17.51
CA GLY A 47 -0.75 -1.85 -17.53
C GLY A 47 -2.22 -2.08 -17.90
N ASP A 48 -2.76 -3.27 -17.67
CA ASP A 48 -4.12 -3.65 -18.03
C ASP A 48 -5.13 -3.49 -16.87
N GLY A 49 -4.66 -3.01 -15.71
CA GLY A 49 -5.44 -2.88 -14.50
C GLY A 49 -5.61 -4.20 -13.74
N ILE A 50 -4.90 -5.27 -14.12
CA ILE A 50 -4.96 -6.58 -13.47
C ILE A 50 -3.65 -6.85 -12.75
N THR A 51 -3.72 -6.85 -11.41
CA THR A 51 -2.54 -7.10 -10.58
C THR A 51 -2.08 -8.55 -10.65
N LYS A 52 -0.78 -8.82 -10.50
CA LYS A 52 -0.21 -10.17 -10.33
C LYS A 52 -0.36 -10.70 -8.91
N TYR A 53 -0.56 -9.81 -7.94
CA TYR A 53 -0.78 -10.14 -6.55
C TYR A 53 -1.77 -9.18 -5.90
N SER A 54 -2.41 -9.67 -4.85
CA SER A 54 -3.37 -8.93 -4.03
C SER A 54 -2.83 -8.69 -2.64
N VAL A 55 -3.21 -7.54 -2.06
CA VAL A 55 -2.88 -7.17 -0.68
C VAL A 55 -4.11 -7.31 0.20
N PHE A 56 -3.94 -8.06 1.29
CA PHE A 56 -4.98 -8.23 2.30
C PHE A 56 -4.48 -7.72 3.65
N VAL A 57 -5.32 -6.95 4.35
CA VAL A 57 -4.98 -6.43 5.68
C VAL A 57 -5.98 -6.90 6.74
N ARG A 58 -5.51 -7.02 7.98
CA ARG A 58 -6.39 -7.14 9.15
C ARG A 58 -5.82 -6.41 10.36
N PRO A 59 -6.63 -5.63 11.10
CA PRO A 59 -6.22 -5.01 12.34
C PRO A 59 -6.23 -6.06 13.47
N VAL A 60 -5.15 -6.16 14.26
CA VAL A 60 -5.07 -7.09 15.42
C VAL A 60 -4.61 -6.37 16.69
N GLY A 61 -4.72 -7.04 17.83
CA GLY A 61 -4.44 -6.46 19.14
C GLY A 61 -5.67 -5.84 19.82
N LYS A 62 -5.45 -4.78 20.61
CA LYS A 62 -6.46 -4.17 21.47
C LYS A 62 -7.54 -3.44 20.64
N PRO A 63 -8.84 -3.72 20.88
CA PRO A 63 -9.93 -2.96 20.28
C PRO A 63 -9.89 -1.46 20.57
N GLY A 64 -10.39 -0.67 19.62
CA GLY A 64 -10.49 0.79 19.69
C GLY A 64 -9.45 1.56 18.86
N GLY A 65 -8.43 0.88 18.33
CA GLY A 65 -7.46 1.49 17.42
C GLY A 65 -7.95 1.54 15.98
N LYS A 66 -7.57 2.60 15.26
CA LYS A 66 -7.81 2.79 13.83
C LYS A 66 -6.48 3.06 13.13
N ILE A 67 -6.34 2.59 11.90
CA ILE A 67 -5.25 2.94 11.01
C ILE A 67 -5.83 3.31 9.64
N SER A 68 -5.26 4.33 9.03
CA SER A 68 -5.55 4.73 7.66
C SER A 68 -4.25 4.71 6.87
N ILE A 69 -4.25 4.13 5.68
CA ILE A 69 -3.09 4.06 4.81
C ILE A 69 -3.45 4.64 3.45
N ASN A 70 -2.64 5.58 2.99
CA ASN A 70 -2.78 6.24 1.70
C ASN A 70 -1.50 6.01 0.88
N THR A 71 -1.66 5.66 -0.39
CA THR A 71 -0.53 5.46 -1.30
C THR A 71 -0.14 6.79 -1.92
N CYS A 72 1.12 7.19 -1.74
CA CYS A 72 1.67 8.41 -2.31
C CYS A 72 2.92 8.13 -3.13
N ALA A 73 3.24 9.05 -4.02
CA ALA A 73 4.45 9.07 -4.83
C ALA A 73 4.85 10.51 -5.11
N THR A 74 5.96 10.70 -5.83
CA THR A 74 6.49 12.00 -6.24
C THR A 74 6.44 12.11 -7.76
N ASP A 75 5.96 13.23 -8.27
CA ASP A 75 6.09 13.59 -9.68
C ASP A 75 7.59 13.86 -9.99
N PRO A 76 8.20 13.14 -10.94
CA PRO A 76 9.61 13.30 -11.27
C PRO A 76 9.95 14.64 -11.95
N VAL A 77 8.97 15.33 -12.52
CA VAL A 77 9.14 16.61 -13.23
C VAL A 77 9.04 17.78 -12.26
N THR A 78 7.97 17.83 -11.46
CA THR A 78 7.70 18.95 -10.54
C THR A 78 8.32 18.76 -9.16
N GLY A 79 8.56 17.52 -8.75
CA GLY A 79 8.97 17.17 -7.39
C GLY A 79 7.83 17.21 -6.37
N GLU A 80 6.58 17.40 -6.80
CA GLU A 80 5.41 17.42 -5.92
C GLU A 80 5.05 16.01 -5.44
N GLN A 81 4.64 15.90 -4.17
CA GLN A 81 4.11 14.65 -3.64
C GLN A 81 2.62 14.52 -3.96
N ILE A 82 2.28 13.49 -4.73
CA ILE A 82 0.92 13.13 -5.10
C ILE A 82 0.48 11.96 -4.23
N CYS A 83 -0.62 12.14 -3.49
CA CYS A 83 -1.24 11.09 -2.70
C CYS A 83 -2.58 10.68 -3.32
N SER A 84 -2.88 9.39 -3.24
CA SER A 84 -4.13 8.84 -3.75
C SER A 84 -5.34 9.45 -3.02
N LEU A 85 -6.42 9.65 -3.75
CA LEU A 85 -7.73 9.99 -3.19
C LEU A 85 -8.32 8.80 -2.42
N GLU A 86 -7.95 7.58 -2.83
CA GLU A 86 -8.35 6.34 -2.17
C GLU A 86 -7.48 6.06 -0.94
N THR A 87 -8.12 5.62 0.15
CA THR A 87 -7.45 5.36 1.43
C THR A 87 -7.97 4.07 2.04
N SER A 88 -7.04 3.15 2.37
CA SER A 88 -7.37 1.93 3.10
C SER A 88 -7.56 2.25 4.58
N VAL A 89 -8.78 2.10 5.08
CA VAL A 89 -9.11 2.30 6.50
C VAL A 89 -9.38 0.97 7.19
N SER A 90 -8.69 0.73 8.30
CA SER A 90 -8.85 -0.47 9.12
C SER A 90 -9.09 -0.10 10.58
N THR A 91 -10.19 -0.60 11.16
CA THR A 91 -10.56 -0.36 12.56
C THR A 91 -10.60 -1.66 13.35
N ARG A 92 -9.96 -1.69 14.52
CA ARG A 92 -10.01 -2.85 15.41
C ARG A 92 -11.28 -2.81 16.27
N THR A 93 -12.26 -3.63 15.91
CA THR A 93 -13.46 -3.89 16.72
C THR A 93 -13.25 -5.03 17.72
N LYS A 94 -14.22 -5.33 18.58
CA LYS A 94 -14.20 -6.53 19.45
C LYS A 94 -14.44 -7.79 18.60
N GLY A 95 -13.90 -8.93 19.05
CA GLY A 95 -14.08 -10.22 18.39
C GLY A 95 -12.97 -10.58 17.38
N LYS A 96 -13.26 -11.56 16.51
CA LYS A 96 -12.32 -12.09 15.51
C LYS A 96 -12.11 -11.06 14.40
N SER A 97 -10.86 -10.74 14.11
CA SER A 97 -10.48 -9.92 12.97
C SER A 97 -10.28 -10.79 11.72
N THR A 98 -10.81 -10.35 10.59
CA THR A 98 -10.71 -11.01 9.29
C THR A 98 -9.87 -10.18 8.33
N PHE A 99 -9.30 -10.84 7.32
CA PHE A 99 -8.57 -10.15 6.26
C PHE A 99 -9.54 -9.53 5.27
N THR A 100 -9.26 -8.29 4.88
CA THR A 100 -9.97 -7.54 3.84
C THR A 100 -9.03 -7.28 2.69
N ASN A 101 -9.49 -7.45 1.45
CA ASN A 101 -8.73 -7.08 0.26
C ASN A 101 -8.66 -5.55 0.17
N VAL A 102 -7.45 -5.00 0.09
CA VAL A 102 -7.17 -3.56 -0.02
C VAL A 102 -6.24 -3.27 -1.19
N SER A 103 -6.29 -4.12 -2.22
CA SER A 103 -5.41 -4.03 -3.38
C SER A 103 -5.65 -2.73 -4.15
N ASN A 104 -6.90 -2.27 -4.24
CA ASN A 104 -7.24 -1.04 -4.96
C ASN A 104 -6.66 0.20 -4.28
N GLU A 105 -6.61 0.23 -2.96
CA GLU A 105 -6.14 1.39 -2.21
C GLU A 105 -4.61 1.38 -2.06
N LEU A 106 -4.00 0.20 -2.00
CA LEU A 106 -2.57 0.05 -1.72
C LEU A 106 -1.70 -0.21 -2.95
N LEU A 107 -2.26 -0.71 -4.06
CA LEU A 107 -1.51 -1.04 -5.28
C LEU A 107 -1.73 -0.07 -6.44
N SER A 108 -2.52 0.99 -6.24
CA SER A 108 -2.66 2.09 -7.19
C SER A 108 -2.75 3.44 -6.51
N ILE A 109 -2.56 4.49 -7.32
CA ILE A 109 -2.77 5.89 -6.98
C ILE A 109 -3.89 6.40 -7.88
N SER A 110 -4.95 6.91 -7.27
CA SER A 110 -6.03 7.63 -7.96
C SER A 110 -5.90 9.12 -7.66
N ALA A 111 -5.39 9.91 -8.61
CA ALA A 111 -5.13 11.34 -8.44
C ALA A 111 -5.08 12.06 -9.80
N ASP A 112 -5.15 13.39 -9.80
CA ASP A 112 -4.83 14.20 -10.98
C ASP A 112 -3.31 14.32 -11.10
N ILE A 113 -2.72 13.54 -12.01
CA ILE A 113 -1.26 13.39 -12.12
C ILE A 113 -0.67 14.41 -13.08
N ASN A 114 -1.43 14.86 -14.08
CA ASN A 114 -0.95 15.78 -15.12
C ASN A 114 -1.44 17.23 -14.93
N GLY A 115 -2.28 17.49 -13.92
CA GLY A 115 -2.82 18.81 -13.60
C GLY A 115 -3.89 19.29 -14.57
N ASP A 116 -4.55 18.39 -15.32
CA ASP A 116 -5.61 18.73 -16.26
C ASP A 116 -7.01 18.78 -15.62
N GLY A 117 -7.10 18.50 -14.32
CA GLY A 117 -8.34 18.45 -13.55
C GLY A 117 -9.11 17.13 -13.66
N LYS A 118 -8.55 16.10 -14.32
CA LYS A 118 -9.12 14.75 -14.35
C LYS A 118 -8.34 13.83 -13.42
N VAL A 119 -9.08 12.95 -12.76
CA VAL A 119 -8.47 11.91 -11.93
C VAL A 119 -8.04 10.75 -12.83
N GLU A 120 -6.78 10.36 -12.74
CA GLU A 120 -6.27 9.13 -13.30
C GLU A 120 -6.01 8.09 -12.22
N SER A 121 -6.17 6.81 -12.58
CA SER A 121 -5.78 5.68 -11.75
C SER A 121 -4.56 5.01 -12.37
N VAL A 122 -3.49 4.90 -11.59
CA VAL A 122 -2.19 4.37 -12.04
C VAL A 122 -1.69 3.33 -11.05
N SER A 123 -1.09 2.26 -11.55
CA SER A 123 -0.54 1.21 -10.68
C SER A 123 0.70 1.71 -9.92
N LEU A 124 1.06 1.02 -8.84
CA LEU A 124 2.35 1.22 -8.20
C LEU A 124 3.47 0.97 -9.22
N PHE A 125 4.48 1.84 -9.18
CA PHE A 125 5.65 1.84 -10.08
C PHE A 125 5.35 2.14 -11.56
N ASP A 126 4.23 2.81 -11.84
CA ASP A 126 4.03 3.55 -13.09
C ASP A 126 5.18 4.54 -13.32
N ASP A 127 5.64 4.67 -14.56
CA ASP A 127 6.82 5.45 -14.91
C ASP A 127 6.61 6.97 -14.79
N ARG A 128 5.34 7.42 -14.70
CA ARG A 128 4.98 8.82 -14.45
C ARG A 128 5.30 9.28 -13.03
N LEU A 129 5.53 8.37 -12.09
CA LEU A 129 5.76 8.69 -10.69
C LEU A 129 6.98 7.95 -10.13
N GLN A 130 7.55 8.45 -9.04
CA GLN A 130 8.69 7.84 -8.35
C GLN A 130 8.56 7.95 -6.82
N ASN A 131 9.50 7.37 -6.07
CA ASN A 131 9.56 7.49 -4.60
C ASN A 131 8.26 7.09 -3.89
N TYR A 132 7.69 5.96 -4.28
CA TYR A 132 6.44 5.45 -3.71
C TYR A 132 6.54 5.18 -2.21
N LEU A 133 5.48 5.55 -1.50
CA LEU A 133 5.35 5.33 -0.06
C LEU A 133 3.88 5.05 0.31
N TRP A 134 3.70 4.30 1.38
CA TRP A 134 2.43 4.26 2.10
C TRP A 134 2.51 5.24 3.27
N ASN A 135 1.73 6.30 3.18
CA ASN A 135 1.54 7.26 4.26
C ASN A 135 0.55 6.66 5.26
N VAL A 136 0.99 6.50 6.51
CA VAL A 136 0.21 5.79 7.53
C VAL A 136 -0.19 6.75 8.63
N ASP A 137 -1.49 6.92 8.82
CA ASP A 137 -2.08 7.60 9.96
C ASP A 137 -2.57 6.56 10.98
N ASN A 138 -1.81 6.41 12.08
CA ASN A 138 -2.12 5.45 13.13
C ASN A 138 -2.77 6.12 14.35
N ASN A 139 -4.07 5.87 14.50
CA ASN A 139 -4.89 6.33 15.63
C ASN A 139 -5.06 5.20 16.65
N GLY A 140 -3.94 4.78 17.25
CA GLY A 140 -3.93 3.85 18.38
C GLY A 140 -4.12 2.37 18.03
N LEU A 141 -4.01 1.98 16.75
CA LEU A 141 -3.90 0.58 16.36
C LEU A 141 -2.50 0.06 16.66
N ARG A 142 -2.38 -1.03 17.42
CA ARG A 142 -1.07 -1.57 17.78
C ARG A 142 -0.41 -2.36 16.66
N VAL A 143 -1.20 -3.12 15.90
CA VAL A 143 -0.68 -4.03 14.87
C VAL A 143 -1.66 -4.11 13.72
N LEU A 144 -1.16 -3.89 12.50
CA LEU A 144 -1.84 -4.23 11.25
C LEU A 144 -1.08 -5.40 10.62
N GLN A 145 -1.77 -6.50 10.36
CA GLN A 145 -1.18 -7.61 9.62
C GLN A 145 -1.55 -7.49 8.16
N MET A 146 -0.56 -7.60 7.29
CA MET A 146 -0.68 -7.51 5.85
C MET A 146 -0.25 -8.84 5.22
N ARG A 147 -0.90 -9.23 4.13
CA ARG A 147 -0.56 -10.42 3.35
C ARG A 147 -0.51 -10.07 1.88
N PHE A 148 0.53 -10.53 1.24
CA PHE A 148 0.71 -10.50 -0.21
C PHE A 148 0.43 -11.91 -0.72
N ILE A 149 -0.55 -12.01 -1.61
CA ILE A 149 -1.01 -13.29 -2.16
C ILE A 149 -1.00 -13.16 -3.68
N GLU A 150 -0.34 -14.07 -4.38
CA GLU A 150 -0.32 -14.18 -5.85
C GLU A 150 -1.69 -14.63 -6.40
N VAL A 151 -2.69 -13.78 -6.20
CA VAL A 151 -4.02 -13.90 -6.79
C VAL A 151 -4.26 -12.58 -7.53
N PRO A 152 -4.61 -12.63 -8.82
CA PRO A 152 -4.94 -11.42 -9.54
C PRO A 152 -6.19 -10.72 -9.00
N THR A 153 -6.13 -9.40 -8.92
CA THR A 153 -7.29 -8.54 -8.64
C THR A 153 -7.34 -7.45 -9.72
N THR A 154 -8.53 -7.26 -10.29
CA THR A 154 -8.84 -6.12 -11.14
C THR A 154 -8.93 -4.86 -10.29
N LEU A 155 -8.10 -3.88 -10.59
CA LEU A 155 -8.15 -2.54 -10.02
C LEU A 155 -9.32 -1.80 -10.65
N ASN A 156 -10.06 -1.07 -9.83
CA ASN A 156 -11.14 -0.24 -10.34
C ASN A 156 -10.56 1.13 -10.70
N PRO A 157 -10.85 1.63 -11.92
CA PRO A 157 -10.45 2.98 -12.33
C PRO A 157 -11.18 4.06 -11.54
#